data_AF-A0AB36GQ30-F1
#
_entry.id   AF-A0AB36GQ30-F1
#
_cell.length_a   1.000
_cell.length_b   1.000
_cell.length_c   1.000
_cell.angle_alpha   90.00
_cell.angle_beta   90.00
_cell.angle_gamma   90.00
#
_symmetry.space_group_name_H-M   'P 1'
#
loop_
_entity.id
_entity.type
_entity.pdbx_description
1 polymer ?
#
loop_
_entity_poly.entity_id
_entity_poly.type
_entity_poly.pdbx_seq_one_letter_code
_entity_poly.pdbx_strand_id
1 'polypeptide(L)'
;MSNPTRQEIIDAHEALIELCGLAEDLAVTEAQARQVWKYHSSIRAALPPKPQPTMAEVEWDDDLHYLAEATHPVYETVLMLGPYMDGTIKFLALNRADSKTVWGQPENLIPTGKRYTLTEVQE
;
A
#
# COMPACT_ATOMS: atom_id res chain seq x y z
N MET A 1 -10.11 -18.96 13.61
CA MET A 1 -9.30 -17.75 13.87
C MET A 1 -9.75 -16.70 12.87
N SER A 2 -10.04 -15.47 13.31
CA SER A 2 -10.36 -14.37 12.42
C SER A 2 -9.09 -13.94 11.67
N ASN A 3 -9.25 -13.49 10.43
CA ASN A 3 -8.16 -12.80 9.73
C ASN A 3 -7.92 -11.45 10.42
N PRO A 4 -6.67 -11.05 10.69
CA PRO A 4 -6.38 -9.75 11.27
C PRO A 4 -6.78 -8.63 10.32
N THR A 5 -7.20 -7.51 10.90
CA THR A 5 -7.51 -6.27 10.19
C THR A 5 -6.24 -5.62 9.64
N ARG A 6 -6.40 -4.71 8.67
CA ARG A 6 -5.28 -3.92 8.12
C ARG A 6 -4.47 -3.23 9.20
N GLN A 7 -5.15 -2.59 10.15
CA GLN A 7 -4.50 -1.84 11.24
C GLN A 7 -3.75 -2.78 12.18
N GLU A 8 -4.35 -3.91 12.58
CA GLU A 8 -3.65 -4.89 13.43
C GLU A 8 -2.37 -5.44 12.78
N ILE A 9 -2.36 -5.62 11.45
CA ILE A 9 -1.13 -6.02 10.74
C ILE A 9 -0.09 -4.89 10.79
N ILE A 10 -0.49 -3.65 10.53
CA ILE A 10 0.42 -2.49 10.59
C ILE A 10 1.03 -2.37 12.00
N ASP A 11 0.18 -2.37 13.02
CA ASP A 11 0.58 -2.28 14.43
C ASP A 11 1.54 -3.41 14.80
N ALA A 12 1.30 -4.64 14.32
CA ALA A 12 2.19 -5.78 14.58
C ALA A 12 3.58 -5.62 13.95
N HIS A 13 3.66 -5.07 12.72
CA HIS A 13 4.94 -4.76 12.09
C HIS A 13 5.68 -3.64 12.83
N GLU A 14 4.97 -2.61 13.28
CA GLU A 14 5.55 -1.48 14.02
C GLU A 14 6.05 -1.91 15.40
N ALA A 15 5.23 -2.66 16.15
CA ALA A 15 5.62 -3.23 17.43
C ALA A 15 6.86 -4.14 17.31
N LEU A 16 6.97 -4.94 16.24
CA LEU A 16 8.15 -5.76 16.00
C LEU A 16 9.41 -4.91 15.79
N ILE A 17 9.31 -3.83 15.01
CA ILE A 17 10.42 -2.89 14.77
C ILE A 17 10.87 -2.25 16.09
N GLU A 18 9.92 -1.75 16.89
CA GLU A 18 10.23 -1.13 18.19
C GLU A 18 10.88 -2.13 19.16
N LEU A 19 10.32 -3.34 19.28
CA LEU A 19 10.89 -4.38 20.13
C LEU A 19 12.31 -4.77 19.70
N CYS A 20 12.58 -4.83 18.39
CA CYS A 20 13.93 -5.12 17.89
C CYS A 20 14.89 -3.97 18.16
N GLY A 21 14.46 -2.72 17.99
CA GLY A 21 15.27 -1.54 18.35
C GLY A 21 15.66 -1.54 19.82
N LEU A 22 14.70 -1.76 20.72
CA LEU A 22 14.96 -1.88 22.16
C LEU A 22 15.91 -3.04 22.49
N ALA A 23 15.76 -4.19 21.83
CA ALA A 23 16.63 -5.34 22.05
C ALA A 23 18.05 -5.14 21.50
N GLU A 24 18.21 -4.40 20.41
CA GLU A 24 19.49 -4.01 19.85
C GLU A 24 20.23 -3.01 20.76
N ASP A 25 19.52 -2.01 21.29
CA ASP A 25 20.08 -1.03 22.24
C ASP A 25 20.60 -1.71 23.53
N LEU A 26 19.97 -2.81 23.93
CA LEU A 26 20.38 -3.62 25.09
C LEU A 26 21.46 -4.66 24.76
N ALA A 27 21.80 -4.86 23.48
CA ALA A 27 22.80 -5.83 23.08
C ALA A 27 24.21 -5.35 23.47
N VAL A 28 24.89 -6.12 24.30
CA VAL A 28 26.26 -5.80 24.76
C VAL A 28 27.32 -6.34 23.79
N THR A 29 26.93 -7.27 22.91
CA THR A 29 27.83 -7.94 21.97
C THR A 29 27.24 -7.98 20.57
N GLU A 30 28.11 -8.02 19.56
CA GLU A 30 27.68 -8.22 18.17
C GLU A 30 26.92 -9.54 17.97
N ALA A 31 27.25 -10.58 18.74
CA ALA A 31 26.56 -11.87 18.64
C ALA A 31 25.09 -11.75 19.05
N GLN A 32 24.80 -10.97 20.10
CA GLN A 32 23.43 -10.67 20.52
C GLN A 32 22.70 -9.82 19.48
N ALA A 33 23.33 -8.77 18.95
CA ALA A 33 22.74 -7.94 17.88
C ALA A 33 22.39 -8.79 16.64
N ARG A 34 23.31 -9.66 16.20
CA ARG A 34 23.04 -10.62 15.11
C ARG A 34 21.88 -11.56 15.42
N GLN A 35 21.70 -11.94 16.69
CA GLN A 35 20.61 -12.81 17.10
C GLN A 35 19.27 -12.09 17.08
N VAL A 36 19.21 -10.81 17.47
CA VAL A 36 18.01 -9.97 17.33
C VAL A 36 17.56 -9.90 15.87
N TRP A 37 18.49 -9.65 14.95
CA TRP A 37 18.20 -9.64 13.51
C TRP A 37 17.66 -10.98 12.96
N LYS A 38 18.13 -12.11 13.50
CA LYS A 38 17.60 -13.44 13.15
C LYS A 38 16.16 -13.60 13.64
N TYR A 39 15.85 -13.16 14.85
CA TYR A 39 14.50 -13.21 15.40
C TYR A 39 13.55 -12.27 14.64
N HIS A 40 13.97 -11.03 14.39
CA HIS A 40 13.24 -10.08 13.53
C HIS A 40 12.85 -10.73 12.21
N SER A 41 13.83 -11.34 11.52
CA SER A 41 13.60 -11.97 10.21
C SER A 41 12.64 -13.15 10.28
N SER A 42 12.74 -13.97 11.33
CA SER A 42 11.89 -15.15 11.53
C SER A 42 10.45 -14.77 11.85
N ILE A 43 10.25 -13.79 12.74
CA ILE A 43 8.92 -13.30 13.12
C ILE A 43 8.27 -12.59 11.93
N ARG A 44 9.01 -11.71 11.23
CA ARG A 44 8.51 -11.00 10.05
C ARG A 44 8.04 -11.96 8.95
N ALA A 45 8.71 -13.10 8.78
CA ALA A 45 8.30 -14.12 7.82
C ALA A 45 7.01 -14.87 8.21
N ALA A 46 6.66 -14.88 9.50
CA ALA A 46 5.42 -15.46 10.01
C ALA A 46 4.26 -14.46 10.08
N LEU A 47 4.55 -13.15 10.11
CA LEU A 47 3.53 -12.10 10.06
C LEU A 47 2.87 -12.05 8.67
N PRO A 48 1.57 -11.70 8.60
CA PRO A 48 0.96 -11.29 7.34
C PRO A 48 1.78 -10.17 6.67
N PRO A 49 1.84 -10.11 5.33
CA PRO A 49 2.54 -9.05 4.64
C PRO A 49 2.06 -7.67 5.09
N LYS A 50 2.99 -6.72 5.28
CA LYS A 50 2.61 -5.34 5.60
C LYS A 50 1.72 -4.80 4.48
N PRO A 51 0.53 -4.28 4.78
CA PRO A 51 -0.35 -3.72 3.77
C PRO A 51 0.35 -2.60 3.00
N GLN A 52 0.06 -2.51 1.70
CA GLN A 52 0.51 -1.37 0.91
C GLN A 52 -0.22 -0.09 1.35
N PRO A 53 0.43 1.08 1.23
CA PRO A 53 -0.22 2.34 1.51
C PRO A 53 -1.39 2.58 0.55
N THR A 54 -2.43 3.21 1.07
CA THR A 54 -3.56 3.72 0.31
C THR A 54 -3.26 5.15 -0.15
N MET A 55 -4.06 5.69 -1.08
CA MET A 55 -3.97 7.09 -1.47
C MET A 55 -4.32 8.08 -0.34
N ALA A 56 -4.85 7.62 0.79
CA ALA A 56 -5.02 8.46 1.99
C ALA A 56 -3.72 8.66 2.77
N GLU A 57 -2.74 7.77 2.59
CA GLU A 57 -1.46 7.76 3.33
C GLU A 57 -0.30 8.35 2.51
N VAL A 58 -0.54 8.66 1.23
CA VAL A 58 0.46 9.26 0.33
C VAL A 58 -0.09 10.54 -0.30
N GLU A 59 0.79 11.51 -0.51
CA GLU A 59 0.42 12.73 -1.20
C GLU A 59 0.23 12.46 -2.70
N TRP A 60 -0.78 13.08 -3.30
CA TRP A 60 -0.99 13.00 -4.73
C TRP A 60 0.16 13.71 -5.48
N ASP A 61 0.71 13.00 -6.45
CA ASP A 61 1.77 13.44 -7.35
C ASP A 61 1.33 13.07 -8.77
N ASP A 62 1.12 14.07 -9.64
CA ASP A 62 0.67 13.85 -11.02
C ASP A 62 1.65 12.97 -11.82
N ASP A 63 2.96 13.14 -11.60
CA ASP A 63 3.99 12.38 -12.30
C ASP A 63 4.04 10.93 -11.83
N LEU A 64 3.43 10.58 -10.71
CA LEU A 64 3.41 9.20 -10.18
C LEU A 64 2.02 8.55 -10.25
N HIS A 65 0.95 9.32 -10.05
CA HIS A 65 -0.40 8.82 -9.79
C HIS A 65 -1.37 9.04 -10.94
N TYR A 66 -1.14 10.03 -11.81
CA TYR A 66 -1.94 10.16 -13.02
C TYR A 66 -1.76 8.93 -13.92
N LEU A 67 -2.87 8.29 -14.30
CA LEU A 67 -2.91 7.03 -15.05
C LEU A 67 -2.19 5.86 -14.36
N ALA A 68 -2.02 5.92 -13.05
CA ALA A 68 -1.55 4.79 -12.25
C ALA A 68 -2.69 3.83 -11.93
N GLU A 69 -2.36 2.55 -11.87
CA GLU A 69 -3.27 1.47 -11.49
C GLU A 69 -3.39 1.36 -9.97
N ALA A 70 -4.61 1.31 -9.47
CA ALA A 70 -4.91 1.04 -8.07
C ALA A 70 -5.92 -0.11 -7.95
N THR A 71 -5.83 -0.85 -6.85
CA THR A 71 -6.90 -1.78 -6.48
C THR A 71 -8.01 -1.05 -5.74
N HIS A 72 -9.26 -1.40 -6.03
CA HIS A 72 -10.44 -0.86 -5.36
C HIS A 72 -11.36 -1.98 -4.86
N PRO A 73 -11.93 -1.91 -3.63
CA PRO A 73 -12.72 -3.00 -3.03
C PRO A 73 -13.89 -3.50 -3.88
N VAL A 74 -14.49 -2.62 -4.68
CA VAL A 74 -15.68 -2.94 -5.52
C VAL A 74 -15.33 -3.14 -6.99
N TYR A 75 -14.33 -2.42 -7.50
CA TYR A 75 -14.03 -2.37 -8.93
C TYR A 75 -12.80 -3.19 -9.32
N GLU A 76 -12.17 -3.82 -8.33
CA GLU A 76 -10.93 -4.61 -8.42
C GLU A 76 -9.74 -3.82 -8.92
N THR A 77 -9.75 -3.34 -10.16
CA THR A 77 -8.69 -2.58 -10.81
C THR A 77 -9.22 -1.29 -11.43
N VAL A 78 -8.58 -0.17 -11.10
CA VAL A 78 -8.97 1.16 -11.58
C VAL A 78 -7.75 1.97 -12.02
N LEU A 79 -7.95 2.97 -12.89
CA LEU A 79 -6.93 3.95 -13.25
C LEU A 79 -7.23 5.29 -12.62
N MET A 80 -6.30 5.82 -11.84
CA MET A 80 -6.48 7.10 -11.17
C MET A 80 -6.29 8.26 -12.17
N LEU A 81 -7.15 9.28 -12.07
CA LEU A 81 -7.19 10.41 -13.01
C LEU A 81 -6.90 11.76 -12.36
N GLY A 82 -7.06 11.89 -11.04
CA GLY A 82 -6.76 13.12 -10.32
C GLY A 82 -7.64 13.32 -9.07
N PRO A 83 -7.18 14.15 -8.12
CA PRO A 83 -7.96 14.53 -6.97
C PRO A 83 -9.07 15.53 -7.34
N TYR A 84 -10.08 15.63 -6.49
CA TYR A 84 -11.16 16.60 -6.57
C TYR A 84 -11.19 17.49 -5.32
N MET A 85 -11.95 18.59 -5.38
CA MET A 85 -11.97 19.62 -4.33
C MET A 85 -12.40 19.10 -2.94
N ASP A 86 -13.16 17.99 -2.91
CA ASP A 86 -13.66 17.35 -1.69
C ASP A 86 -12.69 16.28 -1.14
N GLY A 87 -11.49 16.16 -1.71
CA GLY A 87 -10.50 15.16 -1.32
C GLY A 87 -10.73 13.78 -1.95
N THR A 88 -11.80 13.57 -2.71
CA THR A 88 -11.98 12.33 -3.47
C THR A 88 -11.03 12.24 -4.65
N ILE A 89 -10.76 11.02 -5.10
CA ILE A 89 -9.99 10.78 -6.32
C ILE A 89 -10.94 10.30 -7.41
N LYS A 90 -10.88 10.95 -8.56
CA LYS A 90 -11.53 10.53 -9.79
C LYS A 90 -10.73 9.38 -10.39
N PHE A 91 -11.39 8.29 -10.74
CA PHE A 91 -10.77 7.14 -11.39
C PHE A 91 -11.65 6.52 -12.48
N LEU A 92 -11.03 5.82 -13.41
CA LEU A 92 -11.70 5.00 -14.42
C LEU A 92 -11.83 3.57 -13.89
N ALA A 93 -13.06 3.10 -13.68
CA ALA A 93 -13.34 1.70 -13.38
C ALA A 93 -13.25 0.88 -14.67
N LEU A 94 -12.29 -0.05 -14.72
CA LEU A 94 -12.06 -0.90 -15.88
C LEU A 94 -12.92 -2.16 -15.77
N ASN A 95 -14.17 -2.10 -16.21
CA ASN A 95 -14.97 -3.31 -16.44
C ASN A 95 -14.97 -3.65 -17.94
N ARG A 96 -14.84 -4.94 -18.28
CA ARG A 96 -14.84 -5.45 -19.66
C ARG A 96 -16.11 -5.10 -20.45
N ALA A 97 -17.23 -4.87 -19.77
CA ALA A 97 -18.50 -4.54 -20.42
C ALA A 97 -18.73 -3.03 -20.56
N ASP A 98 -18.38 -2.24 -19.54
CA ASP A 98 -18.61 -0.79 -19.51
C ASP A 98 -17.55 -0.11 -18.63
N SER A 99 -16.63 0.63 -19.24
CA SER A 99 -15.74 1.51 -18.49
C SER A 99 -16.46 2.80 -18.11
N LYS A 100 -16.41 3.18 -16.83
CA LYS A 100 -17.02 4.42 -16.34
C LYS A 100 -16.11 5.17 -15.40
N THR A 101 -16.26 6.48 -15.36
CA THR A 101 -15.57 7.32 -14.38
C THR A 101 -16.36 7.39 -13.08
N VAL A 102 -15.67 7.24 -11.96
CA VAL A 102 -16.22 7.26 -10.60
C VAL A 102 -15.33 8.12 -9.71
N TRP A 103 -15.90 8.68 -8.65
CA TRP A 103 -15.16 9.33 -7.57
C TRP A 103 -15.18 8.40 -6.36
N GLY A 104 -14.04 8.21 -5.72
CA GLY A 104 -13.95 7.41 -4.51
C GLY A 104 -13.01 8.01 -3.48
N GLN A 105 -13.16 7.52 -2.26
CA GLN A 105 -12.33 7.94 -1.14
C GLN A 105 -10.91 7.39 -1.30
N PRO A 106 -9.87 8.19 -0.99
CA PRO A 106 -8.47 7.77 -1.11
C PRO A 106 -8.13 6.50 -0.33
N GLU A 107 -8.78 6.24 0.82
CA GLU A 107 -8.56 5.03 1.62
C GLU A 107 -8.92 3.72 0.87
N ASN A 108 -9.75 3.81 -0.17
CA ASN A 108 -10.19 2.67 -0.97
C ASN A 108 -9.32 2.44 -2.21
N LEU A 109 -8.23 3.19 -2.38
CA LEU A 109 -7.34 3.10 -3.52
C LEU A 109 -5.95 2.71 -3.05
N ILE A 110 -5.53 1.48 -3.38
CA ILE A 110 -4.18 0.99 -3.07
C ILE A 110 -3.39 0.96 -4.38
N PRO A 111 -2.41 1.86 -4.59
CA PRO A 111 -1.59 1.85 -5.80
C PRO A 111 -0.86 0.54 -5.97
N THR A 112 -0.88 -0.03 -7.18
CA THR A 112 -0.21 -1.31 -7.48
C THR A 112 1.25 -1.15 -7.90
N GLY A 113 1.66 0.09 -8.20
CA GLY A 113 2.93 0.42 -8.83
C GLY A 113 2.94 0.32 -10.37
N LYS A 114 1.89 -0.21 -11.00
CA LYS A 114 1.75 -0.15 -12.47
C LYS A 114 1.24 1.20 -12.92
N ARG A 115 1.70 1.62 -14.10
CA ARG A 115 1.34 2.89 -14.73
C ARG A 115 1.12 2.71 -16.22
N TYR A 116 0.20 3.51 -16.76
CA TYR A 116 -0.13 3.51 -18.17
C TYR A 116 0.27 4.84 -18.78
N THR A 117 0.69 4.79 -20.05
CA THR A 117 1.03 5.96 -20.85
C THR A 117 0.10 6.00 -22.05
N LEU A 118 -0.44 7.18 -22.34
CA LEU A 118 -1.27 7.38 -23.54
C LEU A 118 -0.35 7.32 -24.77
N THR A 119 -0.74 6.50 -25.73
CA THR A 119 -0.07 6.41 -27.03
C THR A 119 -1.10 6.72 -28.10
N GLU A 120 -0.78 7.67 -28.98
CA GLU A 120 -1.60 7.95 -30.16
C GLU A 120 -1.51 6.76 -31.11
N VAL A 121 -2.67 6.23 -31.51
CA VAL A 121 -2.76 5.18 -32.54
C VAL A 121 -3.18 5.87 -33.82
N GLN A 122 -2.34 5.82 -34.85
CA GLN A 122 -2.70 6.31 -36.18
C GLN A 122 -3.70 5.35 -36.84
N GLU A 123 -4.71 5.92 -37.49
CA GLU A 123 -5.70 5.19 -38.31
C GLU A 123 -5.13 4.74 -39.66
#